data_AF-A0A1C4C2Z4-F1
#
_entry.id   AF-A0A1C4C2Z4-F1
#
_cell.length_a   1.000
_cell.length_b   1.000
_cell.length_c   1.000
_cell.angle_alpha   90.00
_cell.angle_beta   90.00
_cell.angle_gamma   90.00
#
_symmetry.space_group_name_H-M   'P 1'
#
loop_
_entity.id
_entity.type
_entity.pdbx_description
1 polymer ?
#
loop_
_entity_poly.entity_id
_entity_poly.type
_entity_poly.pdbx_seq_one_letter_code
_entity_poly.pdbx_strand_id
1 'polypeptide(L)' 'MRKKVRKSFKQLLIENKQSLLNNKENMKEIEERIEKRHVAYSVASN' A
#
# COMPACT_ATOMS: atom_id res chain seq x y z
N MET A 1 22.75 -25.90 4.21
CA MET A 1 22.33 -25.00 3.10
C MET A 1 20.82 -24.86 3.09
N ARG A 2 20.28 -23.63 3.20
CA ARG A 2 18.84 -23.37 3.09
C ARG A 2 18.43 -23.63 1.63
N LYS A 3 17.56 -24.63 1.39
CA LYS A 3 17.08 -24.92 0.03
C LYS A 3 16.29 -23.72 -0.49
N LYS A 4 16.70 -23.13 -1.61
CA LYS A 4 15.91 -22.10 -2.30
C LYS A 4 14.68 -22.79 -2.88
N VAL A 5 13.53 -22.60 -2.24
CA VAL A 5 12.25 -23.11 -2.75
C VAL A 5 11.95 -22.35 -4.04
N ARG A 6 11.90 -23.07 -5.16
CA ARG A 6 11.55 -22.50 -6.45
C ARG A 6 10.05 -22.28 -6.47
N LYS A 7 9.61 -21.01 -6.48
CA LYS A 7 8.18 -20.67 -6.57
C LYS A 7 7.64 -21.09 -7.94
N SER A 8 6.39 -21.55 -7.97
CA SER A 8 5.70 -21.77 -9.24
C SER A 8 5.36 -20.43 -9.89
N PHE A 9 5.19 -20.43 -11.22
CA PHE A 9 4.79 -19.23 -11.95
C PHE A 9 3.46 -18.65 -11.42
N LYS A 10 2.48 -19.52 -11.11
CA LYS A 10 1.21 -19.12 -10.51
C LYS A 10 1.39 -18.42 -9.16
N GLN A 11 2.30 -18.91 -8.33
CA GLN A 11 2.58 -18.31 -7.03
C GLN A 11 3.23 -16.92 -7.17
N LEU A 12 4.15 -16.77 -8.12
CA LEU A 12 4.74 -15.46 -8.43
C LEU A 12 3.69 -14.45 -8.92
N LEU A 13 2.75 -14.88 -9.77
CA LEU A 13 1.66 -14.02 -10.24
C LEU A 13 0.75 -13.54 -9.10
N ILE A 14 0.42 -14.43 -8.17
CA ILE A 14 -0.41 -14.12 -7.01
C ILE A 14 0.29 -13.09 -6.11
N GLU A 15 1.57 -13.33 -5.80
CA GLU A 15 2.38 -12.42 -4.98
C GLU A 15 2.53 -11.04 -5.63
N ASN A 16 2.81 -11.01 -6.94
CA ASN A 16 2.89 -9.75 -7.69
C ASN A 16 1.56 -8.98 -7.67
N LYS A 17 0.44 -9.69 -7.84
CA LYS A 17 -0.90 -9.07 -7.77
C LYS A 17 -1.17 -8.48 -6.39
N GLN A 18 -0.87 -9.21 -5.31
CA GLN A 18 -1.06 -8.71 -3.94
C GLN A 18 -0.17 -7.50 -3.66
N SER A 19 1.11 -7.53 -4.06
CA SER A 19 2.01 -6.40 -3.87
C SER A 19 1.53 -5.13 -4.59
N LEU A 20 0.98 -5.28 -5.81
CA LEU A 20 0.43 -4.14 -6.56
C LEU A 20 -0.85 -3.58 -5.93
N LEU A 21 -1.71 -4.44 -5.38
CA LEU A 21 -2.94 -4.02 -4.70
C LEU A 21 -2.64 -3.31 -3.38
N ASN A 22 -1.73 -3.86 -2.57
CA ASN A 22 -1.32 -3.24 -1.31
C ASN A 22 -0.73 -1.83 -1.54
N ASN A 23 0.02 -1.62 -2.63
CA ASN A 23 0.51 -0.30 -2.98
C ASN A 23 -0.62 0.71 -3.23
N LYS A 24 -1.74 0.29 -3.83
CA LYS A 24 -2.89 1.17 -4.06
C LYS A 24 -3.61 1.51 -2.76
N GLU A 25 -3.77 0.56 -1.86
CA GLU A 25 -4.34 0.81 -0.53
C GLU A 25 -3.47 1.76 0.29
N ASN A 26 -2.15 1.54 0.28
CA ASN A 26 -1.20 2.43 0.95
C ASN A 26 -1.27 3.87 0.42
N MET A 27 -1.39 4.03 -0.91
CA MET A 27 -1.56 5.36 -1.52
C MET A 27 -2.84 6.04 -1.03
N LYS A 28 -3.95 5.30 -0.98
CA LYS A 28 -5.23 5.82 -0.49
C LYS A 28 -5.17 6.23 0.99
N GLU A 29 -4.51 5.44 1.83
CA GLU A 29 -4.31 5.79 3.24
C GLU A 29 -3.48 7.06 3.42
N ILE A 30 -2.46 7.26 2.57
CA ILE A 30 -1.63 8.48 2.55
C ILE A 30 -2.48 9.68 2.15
N GLU A 31 -3.28 9.57 1.09
CA GLU A 31 -4.19 10.63 0.63
C GLU A 31 -5.19 11.02 1.73
N GLU A 32 -5.86 10.05 2.35
CA GLU A 32 -6.83 10.30 3.41
C GLU A 32 -6.19 10.96 4.64
N ARG A 33 -4.96 10.55 5.01
CA ARG A 33 -4.21 11.18 6.11
C ARG A 33 -3.81 12.62 5.80
N ILE A 34 -3.42 12.90 4.55
CA ILE A 34 -3.09 14.26 4.11
C ILE A 34 -4.35 15.12 4.13
N GLU A 35 -5.47 14.64 3.61
CA GLU A 35 -6.75 15.34 3.59
C GLU A 35 -7.24 15.66 5.00
N LYS A 36 -7.25 14.68 5.91
CA LYS A 36 -7.60 14.91 7.33
C LYS A 36 -6.73 15.97 8.00
N ARG A 37 -5.42 15.98 7.73
CA ARG A 37 -4.51 16.98 8.26
C ARG A 37 -4.79 18.37 7.67
N HIS A 38 -5.09 18.45 6.39
CA HIS A 38 -5.38 19.70 5.71
C HIS A 38 -6.69 20.32 6.23
N VAL A 39 -7.74 19.50 6.42
CA VAL A 39 -8.99 19.91 7.05
C VAL A 39 -8.76 20.39 8.49
N ALA A 40 -7.94 19.69 9.28
CA ALA A 40 -7.63 20.13 10.65
C ALA A 40 -6.90 21.49 10.70
N TYR A 41 -5.99 21.74 9.75
CA TYR A 41 -5.27 23.02 9.66
C TYR A 41 -6.15 24.16 9.16
N SER A 42 -7.07 23.92 8.21
CA SER A 42 -7.98 24.96 7.71
C SER A 42 -9.01 25.37 8.77
N VAL A 43 -9.46 24.44 9.63
CA VAL A 43 -10.34 24.74 10.76
C VAL A 43 -9.63 25.54 11.86
N ALA A 44 -8.31 25.32 12.07
CA ALA A 44 -7.53 26.03 13.09
C ALA A 44 -7.07 27.44 12.67
N SER A 45 -7.19 27.80 11.39
CA SER A 45 -6.72 29.06 10.82
C SER A 45 -7.84 30.11 10.62
N ASN A 46 -9.06 29.84 11.06
CA ASN A 46 -10.22 30.75 11.00
C ASN A 46 -10.64 31.21 12.39
#